data_AF-A0A817BRZ8-F1
#
_entry.id   AF-A0A817BRZ8-F1
#
_cell.length_a   1.000
_cell.length_b   1.000
_cell.length_c   1.000
_cell.angle_alpha   90.00
_cell.angle_beta   90.00
_cell.angle_gamma   90.00
#
_symmetry.space_group_name_H-M   'P 1'
#
loop_
_entity.id
_entity.type
_entity.pdbx_description
1 polymer ?
#
loop_
_entity_poly.entity_id
_entity_poly.type
_entity_poly.pdbx_seq_one_letter_code
_entity_poly.pdbx_strand_id
1 'polypeptide(L)'
;MVPALILAIGIPFFPFSPRWLMANGREKEALAVLNKIRSSSQQDILIEYNEIKQEIAFERDQSIRSYYQLLRFPLRRRLILGITIQILQQFTGMNSIMYYAPSIFKQAGLSGQRAALLATGINGCVNVLATIPAILFLDKWGRRPILISGAILMSLSMFTMGITMGVHGHPLFNSTTGTVELNGH
;
A
#
# COMPACT_ATOMS: atom_id res chain seq x y z
N MET A 1 0.26 -21.37 -4.52
CA MET A 1 -0.84 -22.11 -5.18
C MET A 1 -2.02 -22.36 -4.24
N VAL A 2 -1.79 -22.88 -3.03
CA VAL A 2 -2.87 -23.10 -2.03
C VAL A 2 -3.71 -21.84 -1.75
N PRO A 3 -3.14 -20.63 -1.52
CA PRO A 3 -3.96 -19.44 -1.27
C PRO A 3 -4.80 -19.01 -2.49
N ALA A 4 -4.29 -19.22 -3.71
CA ALA A 4 -4.98 -18.88 -4.94
C ALA A 4 -6.20 -19.78 -5.17
N LEU A 5 -6.09 -21.08 -4.85
CA LEU A 5 -7.22 -22.03 -4.92
C LEU A 5 -8.29 -21.70 -3.88
N ILE A 6 -7.90 -21.36 -2.65
CA ILE A 6 -8.84 -20.95 -1.60
C ILE A 6 -9.63 -19.71 -2.04
N LEU A 7 -8.94 -18.70 -2.60
CA LEU A 7 -9.59 -17.51 -3.15
C LEU A 7 -10.51 -17.84 -4.33
N ALA A 8 -10.06 -18.67 -5.27
CA ALA A 8 -10.85 -19.05 -6.45
C ALA A 8 -12.15 -19.77 -6.07
N ILE A 9 -12.08 -20.68 -5.09
CA ILE A 9 -13.26 -21.38 -4.55
C ILE A 9 -14.12 -20.44 -3.70
N GLY A 10 -13.52 -19.45 -3.03
CA GLY A 10 -14.24 -18.50 -2.17
C GLY A 10 -15.04 -17.44 -2.92
N ILE A 11 -14.56 -16.95 -4.07
CA ILE A 11 -15.19 -15.86 -4.84
C ILE A 11 -16.69 -16.10 -5.13
N PRO A 12 -17.15 -17.30 -5.57
CA PRO A 12 -18.56 -17.58 -5.79
C PRO A 12 -19.47 -17.38 -4.58
N PHE A 13 -18.93 -17.45 -3.35
CA PHE A 13 -19.70 -17.29 -2.11
C PHE A 13 -19.77 -15.84 -1.62
N PHE A 14 -18.94 -14.94 -2.15
CA PHE A 14 -18.95 -13.54 -1.74
C PHE A 14 -20.10 -12.77 -2.41
N PRO A 15 -20.92 -12.03 -1.64
CA PRO A 15 -21.93 -11.17 -2.25
C PRO A 15 -21.24 -10.06 -3.05
N PHE A 16 -21.85 -9.69 -4.17
CA PHE A 16 -21.39 -8.54 -4.95
C PHE A 16 -21.47 -7.25 -4.13
N SER A 17 -20.56 -6.32 -4.40
CA SER A 17 -20.58 -5.01 -3.77
C SER A 17 -21.92 -4.30 -4.02
N PRO A 18 -22.60 -3.75 -2.99
CA PRO A 18 -23.85 -3.00 -3.14
C PRO A 18 -23.75 -1.87 -4.17
N ARG A 19 -22.61 -1.18 -4.22
CA ARG A 19 -22.35 -0.10 -5.19
C ARG A 19 -22.36 -0.60 -6.63
N TRP A 20 -21.77 -1.77 -6.90
CA TRP A 20 -21.79 -2.38 -8.23
C TRP A 20 -23.19 -2.83 -8.65
N LEU A 21 -23.94 -3.43 -7.72
CA LEU A 21 -25.33 -3.83 -7.95
C LEU A 21 -26.20 -2.61 -8.32
N MET A 22 -26.06 -1.51 -7.60
CA MET A 22 -26.78 -0.26 -7.93
C MET A 22 -26.34 0.36 -9.26
N ALA A 23 -25.04 0.33 -9.57
CA ALA A 23 -24.53 0.83 -10.85
C ALA A 23 -25.09 0.06 -12.07
N ASN A 24 -25.46 -1.21 -11.87
CA ASN A 24 -26.10 -2.06 -12.88
C ASN A 24 -27.63 -2.06 -12.82
N GLY A 25 -28.25 -1.19 -12.01
CA GLY A 25 -29.71 -1.09 -11.90
C GLY A 25 -30.38 -2.19 -11.06
N ARG A 26 -29.59 -3.05 -10.38
CA ARG A 26 -30.10 -4.10 -9.48
C ARG A 26 -30.31 -3.56 -8.06
N GLU A 27 -31.11 -2.51 -7.95
CA GLU A 27 -31.36 -1.74 -6.71
C GLU A 27 -31.90 -2.62 -5.56
N LYS A 28 -32.85 -3.52 -5.86
CA LYS A 28 -33.47 -4.41 -4.85
C LYS A 28 -32.45 -5.35 -4.21
N GLU A 29 -31.54 -5.89 -5.01
CA GLU A 29 -30.49 -6.79 -4.52
C GLU A 29 -29.43 -6.02 -3.74
N ALA A 30 -29.08 -4.81 -4.19
CA ALA A 30 -28.15 -3.94 -3.46
C ALA A 30 -28.68 -3.64 -2.05
N LEU A 31 -29.98 -3.35 -1.91
CA LEU A 31 -30.62 -3.09 -0.62
C LEU A 31 -30.64 -4.35 0.26
N ALA A 32 -30.89 -5.53 -0.31
CA ALA A 32 -30.81 -6.80 0.42
C ALA A 32 -29.38 -7.09 0.94
N VAL A 33 -28.35 -6.80 0.13
CA VAL A 33 -26.96 -6.93 0.56
C VAL A 33 -26.59 -5.88 1.61
N LEU A 34 -27.05 -4.63 1.47
CA LEU A 34 -26.82 -3.56 2.46
C LEU A 34 -27.40 -3.94 3.83
N ASN A 35 -28.64 -4.46 3.84
CA ASN A 35 -29.29 -5.00 5.04
C ASN A 35 -28.54 -6.18 5.66
N LYS A 36 -27.87 -7.01 4.85
CA LYS A 36 -27.10 -8.16 5.35
C LYS A 36 -25.76 -7.75 5.97
N ILE A 37 -25.14 -6.69 5.45
CA ILE A 37 -23.80 -6.23 5.88
C ILE A 37 -23.91 -5.25 7.07
N ARG A 38 -24.98 -4.46 7.16
CA ARG A 38 -25.19 -3.48 8.22
C ARG A 38 -26.16 -4.00 9.28
N SER A 39 -25.70 -4.11 10.53
CA SER A 39 -26.57 -4.34 11.69
C SER A 39 -27.19 -3.04 12.24
N SER A 40 -27.40 -2.04 11.38
CA SER A 40 -27.84 -0.69 11.77
C SER A 40 -29.35 -0.50 11.60
N SER A 41 -29.88 0.64 12.07
CA SER A 41 -31.28 1.01 11.87
C SER A 41 -31.63 1.02 10.37
N GLN A 42 -32.87 0.64 10.05
CA GLN A 42 -33.38 0.70 8.68
C GLN A 42 -33.28 2.11 8.07
N GLN A 43 -33.29 3.15 8.91
CA GLN A 43 -33.11 4.53 8.49
C GLN A 43 -31.67 4.82 8.04
N ASP A 44 -30.66 4.31 8.74
CA ASP A 44 -29.24 4.50 8.37
C ASP A 44 -28.93 3.81 7.03
N ILE A 45 -29.52 2.64 6.83
CA ILE A 45 -29.36 1.85 5.60
C ILE A 45 -29.99 2.60 4.41
N LEU A 46 -31.14 3.24 4.60
CA LEU A 46 -31.77 4.07 3.56
C LEU A 46 -30.96 5.33 3.26
N ILE A 47 -30.29 5.92 4.26
CA ILE A 47 -29.39 7.06 4.04
C ILE A 47 -28.19 6.60 3.19
N GLU A 48 -27.49 5.55 3.61
CA GLU A 48 -26.34 4.99 2.85
C GLU A 48 -26.76 4.59 1.43
N TYR A 49 -27.94 3.99 1.26
CA TYR A 49 -28.51 3.67 -0.04
C TYR A 49 -28.67 4.93 -0.92
N ASN A 50 -29.27 5.99 -0.39
CA ASN A 50 -29.49 7.22 -1.14
C ASN A 50 -28.17 7.92 -1.47
N GLU A 51 -27.20 7.91 -0.56
CA GLU A 51 -25.86 8.47 -0.80
C GLU A 51 -25.15 7.77 -1.95
N ILE A 52 -25.11 6.43 -1.95
CA ILE A 52 -24.48 5.67 -3.03
C ILE A 52 -25.23 5.89 -4.36
N LYS A 53 -26.57 5.99 -4.32
CA LYS A 53 -27.37 6.25 -5.54
C LYS A 53 -27.08 7.63 -6.12
N GLN A 54 -26.93 8.65 -5.27
CA GLN A 54 -26.54 9.99 -5.68
C GLN A 54 -25.11 10.02 -6.23
N GLU A 55 -24.17 9.33 -5.59
CA GLU A 55 -22.79 9.22 -6.07
C GLU A 55 -22.74 8.61 -7.48
N ILE A 56 -23.46 7.51 -7.72
CA ILE A 56 -23.52 6.86 -9.03
C ILE A 56 -24.19 7.75 -10.09
N ALA A 57 -25.26 8.45 -9.73
CA ALA A 57 -25.90 9.40 -10.64
C ALA A 57 -24.94 10.53 -11.02
N PHE A 58 -24.24 11.09 -10.03
CA PHE A 58 -23.22 12.11 -10.24
C PHE A 58 -22.05 11.60 -11.09
N GLU A 59 -21.59 10.37 -10.87
CA GLU A 59 -20.53 9.74 -11.68
C GLU A 59 -20.96 9.49 -13.13
N ARG A 60 -22.23 9.12 -13.36
CA ARG A 60 -22.79 8.98 -14.72
C ARG A 60 -22.86 10.32 -15.44
N ASP A 61 -23.31 11.37 -14.75
CA ASP A 61 -23.39 12.72 -15.31
C ASP A 61 -22.00 13.33 -15.54
N GLN A 62 -21.06 13.08 -14.63
CA GLN A 62 -19.66 13.48 -14.74
C GLN A 62 -18.77 12.40 -15.37
N SER A 63 -19.34 11.55 -16.24
CA SER A 63 -18.65 10.38 -16.79
C SER A 63 -17.22 10.73 -17.17
N ILE A 64 -16.25 10.13 -16.46
CA ILE A 64 -14.83 10.23 -16.77
C ILE A 64 -14.62 9.45 -18.07
N ARG A 65 -14.96 10.09 -19.20
CA ARG A 65 -14.94 9.47 -20.53
C ARG A 65 -13.51 9.31 -21.06
N SER A 66 -12.52 9.89 -20.38
CA SER A 66 -11.15 9.88 -20.84
C SER A 66 -10.16 10.08 -19.71
N TYR A 67 -9.04 9.35 -19.77
CA TYR A 67 -7.90 9.49 -18.85
C TYR A 67 -7.43 10.95 -18.72
N TYR A 68 -7.59 11.78 -19.76
CA TYR A 68 -7.26 13.21 -19.73
C TYR A 68 -8.10 14.02 -18.73
N GLN A 69 -9.27 13.55 -18.34
CA GLN A 69 -10.10 14.23 -17.35
C GLN A 69 -9.54 14.09 -15.92
N LEU A 70 -8.73 13.05 -15.66
CA LEU A 70 -8.01 12.91 -14.38
C LEU A 70 -6.93 13.99 -14.22
N LEU A 71 -6.47 14.58 -15.32
CA LEU A 71 -5.53 15.70 -15.34
C LEU A 71 -6.22 17.07 -15.14
N ARG A 72 -7.57 17.11 -15.08
CA ARG A 72 -8.32 18.34 -14.82
C ARG A 72 -8.55 18.56 -13.32
N PHE A 73 -8.70 19.83 -12.92
CA PHE A 73 -9.02 20.17 -11.54
C PHE A 73 -10.45 19.71 -11.19
N PRO A 74 -10.72 19.19 -9.98
CA PRO A 74 -9.84 19.04 -8.81
C PRO A 74 -9.07 17.70 -8.76
N LEU A 75 -9.36 16.76 -9.66
CA LEU A 75 -8.78 15.40 -9.67
C LEU A 75 -7.25 15.42 -9.85
N ARG A 76 -6.72 16.36 -10.63
CA ARG A 76 -5.27 16.55 -10.85
C ARG A 76 -4.47 16.60 -9.55
N ARG A 77 -4.96 17.33 -8.54
CA ARG A 77 -4.25 17.48 -7.25
C ARG A 77 -4.18 16.14 -6.51
N ARG A 78 -5.28 15.37 -6.51
CA ARG A 78 -5.33 14.04 -5.88
C ARG A 78 -4.44 13.05 -6.62
N LEU A 79 -4.45 13.09 -7.95
CA LEU A 79 -3.62 12.25 -8.80
C LEU A 79 -2.12 12.52 -8.60
N ILE A 80 -1.70 13.78 -8.62
CA ILE A 80 -0.29 14.15 -8.37
C ILE A 80 0.14 13.69 -6.98
N LEU A 81 -0.67 13.93 -5.94
CA LEU A 81 -0.34 13.47 -4.58
C LEU A 81 -0.20 11.94 -4.52
N GLY A 82 -1.11 11.19 -5.14
CA GLY A 82 -1.02 9.72 -5.19
C GLY A 82 0.24 9.25 -5.90
N ILE A 83 0.58 9.85 -7.05
CA ILE A 83 1.79 9.51 -7.81
C ILE A 83 3.05 9.84 -6.99
N THR A 84 3.14 11.04 -6.40
CA THR A 84 4.28 11.44 -5.57
C THR A 84 4.45 10.50 -4.38
N ILE A 85 3.37 10.10 -3.71
CA ILE A 85 3.43 9.15 -2.59
C ILE A 85 3.99 7.79 -3.07
N GLN A 86 3.54 7.28 -4.21
CA GLN A 86 4.02 5.99 -4.73
C GLN A 86 5.47 6.04 -5.18
N ILE A 87 5.89 7.16 -5.79
CA ILE A 87 7.29 7.39 -6.13
C ILE A 87 8.13 7.38 -4.85
N LEU A 88 7.77 8.19 -3.85
CA LEU A 88 8.48 8.24 -2.57
C LEU A 88 8.53 6.87 -1.88
N GLN A 89 7.46 6.08 -1.97
CA GLN A 89 7.44 4.72 -1.44
C GLN A 89 8.50 3.84 -2.10
N GLN A 90 8.69 3.91 -3.42
CA GLN A 90 9.74 3.15 -4.12
C GLN A 90 11.14 3.66 -3.79
N PHE A 91 11.30 4.99 -3.68
CA PHE A 91 12.59 5.60 -3.34
C PHE A 91 13.10 5.21 -1.97
N THR A 92 12.23 4.81 -1.03
CA THR A 92 12.66 4.28 0.27
C THR A 92 13.62 3.08 0.18
N GLY A 93 13.75 2.48 -1.00
CA GLY A 93 14.69 1.38 -1.23
C GLY A 93 14.23 0.08 -0.60
N MET A 94 12.96 -0.02 -0.17
CA MET A 94 12.40 -1.22 0.45
C MET A 94 12.62 -2.47 -0.40
N ASN A 95 12.46 -2.34 -1.73
CA ASN A 95 12.75 -3.44 -2.64
C ASN A 95 14.23 -3.84 -2.60
N SER A 96 15.15 -2.87 -2.64
CA SER A 96 16.58 -3.13 -2.52
C SER A 96 16.95 -3.76 -1.18
N ILE A 97 16.41 -3.26 -0.07
CA ILE A 97 16.62 -3.83 1.28
C ILE A 97 16.16 -5.29 1.29
N MET A 98 14.98 -5.59 0.74
CA MET A 98 14.47 -6.96 0.68
C MET A 98 15.40 -7.89 -0.11
N TYR A 99 15.99 -7.42 -1.21
CA TYR A 99 16.95 -8.19 -2.00
C TYR A 99 18.29 -8.41 -1.30
N TYR A 100 18.81 -7.39 -0.60
CA TYR A 100 20.12 -7.47 0.06
C TYR A 100 20.06 -7.93 1.51
N ALA A 101 18.90 -8.00 2.15
CA ALA A 101 18.76 -8.41 3.54
C ALA A 101 19.41 -9.77 3.83
N PRO A 102 19.23 -10.85 3.01
CA PRO A 102 19.92 -12.11 3.25
C PRO A 102 21.45 -11.98 3.24
N SER A 103 22.00 -11.14 2.36
CA SER A 103 23.44 -10.87 2.26
C SER A 103 23.97 -10.08 3.46
N ILE A 104 23.21 -9.12 3.98
CA ILE A 104 23.54 -8.37 5.21
C ILE A 104 23.55 -9.31 6.42
N PHE A 105 22.54 -10.16 6.57
CA PHE A 105 22.50 -11.13 7.66
C PHE A 105 23.58 -12.21 7.53
N LYS A 106 24.00 -12.55 6.30
CA LYS A 106 25.16 -13.41 6.04
C LYS A 106 26.46 -12.80 6.55
N GLN A 107 26.66 -11.50 6.33
CA GLN A 107 27.81 -10.77 6.89
C GLN A 107 27.76 -10.68 8.42
N ALA A 108 26.57 -10.65 9.01
CA ALA A 108 26.37 -10.70 10.47
C ALA A 108 26.60 -12.10 11.09
N GLY A 109 27.09 -13.08 10.31
CA GLY A 109 27.47 -14.42 10.80
C GLY A 109 26.38 -15.49 10.69
N LEU A 110 25.19 -15.15 10.17
CA LEU A 110 24.10 -16.11 9.94
C LEU A 110 24.24 -16.72 8.55
N SER A 111 24.63 -17.98 8.44
CA SER A 111 24.84 -18.65 7.14
C SER A 111 23.62 -19.43 6.65
N GLY A 112 23.39 -19.40 5.34
CA GLY A 112 22.46 -20.29 4.62
C GLY A 112 20.99 -19.86 4.59
N GLN A 113 20.11 -20.81 4.24
CA GLN A 113 18.65 -20.61 4.08
C GLN A 113 17.98 -20.02 5.33
N ARG A 114 18.55 -20.26 6.52
CA ARG A 114 18.10 -19.67 7.79
C ARG A 114 18.25 -18.15 7.82
N ALA A 115 19.29 -17.59 7.21
CA ALA A 115 19.54 -16.16 7.16
C ALA A 115 18.48 -15.43 6.30
N ALA A 116 18.13 -16.00 5.14
CA ALA A 116 17.07 -15.48 4.29
C ALA A 116 15.69 -15.57 4.98
N LEU A 117 15.38 -16.71 5.60
CA LEU A 117 14.12 -16.89 6.32
C LEU A 117 14.00 -15.95 7.53
N LEU A 118 15.08 -15.75 8.29
CA LEU A 118 15.11 -14.78 9.39
C LEU A 118 15.01 -13.35 8.88
N ALA A 119 15.70 -12.99 7.81
CA ALA A 119 15.62 -11.66 7.20
C ALA A 119 14.20 -11.31 6.75
N THR A 120 13.56 -12.21 5.98
CA THR A 120 12.18 -12.03 5.53
C THR A 120 11.19 -12.10 6.69
N GLY A 121 11.42 -13.00 7.66
CA GLY A 121 10.58 -13.15 8.84
C GLY A 121 10.60 -11.92 9.74
N ILE A 122 11.79 -11.41 10.10
CA ILE A 122 11.95 -10.18 10.88
C ILE A 122 11.34 -9.00 10.14
N ASN A 123 11.60 -8.85 8.85
CA ASN A 123 11.00 -7.79 8.04
C ASN A 123 9.46 -7.87 8.04
N GLY A 124 8.91 -9.08 7.89
CA GLY A 124 7.47 -9.33 8.00
C GLY A 124 6.92 -8.97 9.38
N CYS A 125 7.59 -9.38 10.45
CA CYS A 125 7.20 -9.05 11.83
C CYS A 125 7.23 -7.54 12.08
N VAL A 126 8.31 -6.85 11.69
CA VAL A 126 8.43 -5.40 11.84
C VAL A 126 7.35 -4.69 11.04
N ASN A 127 7.05 -5.14 9.81
CA ASN A 127 5.99 -4.55 9.00
C ASN A 127 4.61 -4.73 9.66
N VAL A 128 4.30 -5.92 10.18
CA VAL A 128 3.03 -6.15 10.91
C VAL A 128 2.95 -5.31 12.17
N LEU A 129 4.03 -5.26 12.97
CA LEU A 129 4.10 -4.46 14.19
C LEU A 129 4.01 -2.95 13.93
N ALA A 130 4.52 -2.46 12.80
CA ALA A 130 4.37 -1.07 12.39
C ALA A 130 2.97 -0.77 11.85
N THR A 131 2.35 -1.75 11.17
CA THR A 131 1.03 -1.58 10.55
C THR A 131 -0.11 -1.59 11.57
N ILE A 132 -0.02 -2.40 12.63
CA ILE A 132 -1.09 -2.51 13.64
C ILE A 132 -1.39 -1.15 14.31
N PRO A 133 -0.41 -0.43 14.90
CA PRO A 133 -0.63 0.91 15.44
C PRO A 133 -1.11 1.88 14.36
N ALA A 134 -0.53 1.83 13.16
CA ALA A 134 -0.92 2.72 12.07
C ALA A 134 -2.42 2.61 11.76
N ILE A 135 -2.97 1.39 11.70
CA ILE A 135 -4.41 1.16 11.48
C ILE A 135 -5.23 1.66 12.68
N LEU A 136 -4.84 1.32 13.91
CA LEU A 136 -5.59 1.69 15.11
C LEU A 136 -5.62 3.22 15.35
N PHE A 137 -4.54 3.92 15.03
CA PHE A 137 -4.47 5.37 15.15
C PHE A 137 -5.08 6.09 13.94
N LEU A 138 -5.18 5.43 12.77
CA LEU A 138 -5.79 5.99 11.55
C LEU A 138 -7.21 6.47 11.76
N ASP A 139 -8.02 5.63 12.39
CA ASP A 139 -9.44 5.92 12.58
C ASP A 139 -9.67 7.04 13.60
N LYS A 140 -8.71 7.26 14.53
CA LYS A 140 -8.81 8.28 15.58
C LYS A 140 -8.24 9.64 15.17
N TRP A 141 -7.12 9.67 14.44
CA TRP A 141 -6.35 10.90 14.18
C TRP A 141 -6.60 11.46 12.78
N GLY A 142 -7.26 10.68 11.92
CA GLY A 142 -7.52 11.05 10.53
C GLY A 142 -6.31 10.84 9.63
N ARG A 143 -6.58 10.76 8.31
CA ARG A 143 -5.61 10.30 7.30
C ARG A 143 -4.42 11.24 7.08
N ARG A 144 -4.61 12.56 7.25
CA ARG A 144 -3.57 13.58 6.97
C ARG A 144 -2.37 13.55 7.95
N PRO A 145 -2.55 13.64 9.27
CA PRO A 145 -1.42 13.68 10.19
C PRO A 145 -0.57 12.42 10.16
N ILE A 146 -1.18 11.25 9.91
CA ILE A 146 -0.46 9.97 9.82
C ILE A 146 0.39 9.88 8.55
N LEU A 147 -0.11 10.39 7.42
CA LEU A 147 0.69 10.46 6.20
C LEU A 147 1.89 11.40 6.37
N ILE A 148 1.70 12.54 7.06
CA ILE A 148 2.77 13.51 7.30
C ILE A 148 3.81 12.96 8.29
N SER A 149 3.37 12.35 9.40
CA SER A 149 4.29 11.76 10.38
C SER A 149 5.09 10.59 9.78
N GLY A 150 4.44 9.76 8.97
CA GLY A 150 5.11 8.70 8.20
C GLY A 150 6.16 9.25 7.23
N ALA A 151 5.84 10.33 6.51
CA ALA A 151 6.78 10.98 5.60
C ALA A 151 8.00 11.56 6.33
N ILE A 152 7.81 12.18 7.50
CA ILE A 152 8.90 12.71 8.34
C ILE A 152 9.80 11.57 8.83
N LEU A 153 9.20 10.49 9.35
CA LEU A 153 9.94 9.32 9.83
C LEU A 153 10.75 8.65 8.71
N MET A 154 10.16 8.51 7.52
CA MET A 154 10.87 8.02 6.34
C MET A 154 12.01 8.94 5.93
N SER A 155 11.79 10.26 5.91
CA SER A 155 12.83 11.24 5.59
C SER A 155 14.01 11.14 6.56
N LEU A 156 13.75 11.00 7.86
CA LEU A 156 14.79 10.84 8.87
C LEU A 156 15.57 9.53 8.67
N SER A 157 14.86 8.43 8.38
CA SER A 157 15.46 7.12 8.15
C SER A 157 16.32 7.07 6.88
N MET A 158 15.90 7.75 5.81
CA MET A 158 16.71 7.87 4.60
C MET A 158 17.93 8.74 4.83
N PHE A 159 17.81 9.79 5.64
CA PHE A 159 18.93 10.66 5.99
C PHE A 159 19.97 9.90 6.84
N THR A 160 19.54 9.13 7.84
CA THR A 160 20.45 8.30 8.64
C THR A 160 21.10 7.20 7.80
N MET A 161 20.37 6.57 6.88
CA MET A 161 20.92 5.59 5.94
C MET A 161 21.95 6.24 5.00
N GLY A 162 21.65 7.42 4.45
CA GLY A 162 22.57 8.18 3.61
C GLY A 162 23.85 8.58 4.35
N ILE A 163 23.75 9.04 5.59
CA ILE A 163 24.91 9.34 6.45
C ILE A 163 25.70 8.06 6.73
N THR A 164 25.03 6.97 7.09
CA THR A 164 25.71 5.71 7.40
C THR A 164 26.47 5.18 6.18
N MET A 165 25.87 5.25 4.99
CA MET A 165 26.55 4.92 3.73
C MET A 165 27.65 5.92 3.38
N GLY A 166 27.52 7.21 3.69
CA GLY A 166 28.57 8.20 3.44
C GLY A 166 29.77 8.06 4.38
N VAL A 167 29.55 7.62 5.62
CA VAL A 167 30.60 7.48 6.65
C VAL A 167 31.26 6.09 6.61
N HIS A 168 30.51 5.02 6.33
CA HIS A 168 31.01 3.63 6.28
C HIS A 168 31.12 3.05 4.87
N GLY A 169 30.74 3.81 3.84
CA GLY A 169 30.87 3.41 2.44
C GLY A 169 32.32 3.49 2.02
N HIS A 170 33.04 2.38 2.12
CA HIS A 170 34.34 2.25 1.47
C HIS A 170 34.11 1.96 -0.03
N PRO A 171 34.50 2.85 -0.96
CA PRO A 171 34.58 2.47 -2.36
C PRO A 171 35.69 1.43 -2.47
N LEU A 172 35.34 0.19 -2.80
CA LEU A 172 36.33 -0.81 -3.19
C LEU A 172 36.82 -0.44 -4.59
N PHE A 173 37.79 0.48 -4.64
CA PHE A 173 38.54 0.73 -5.86
C PHE A 173 39.51 -0.43 -6.04
N ASN A 174 39.21 -1.34 -6.95
CA ASN A 174 40.08 -2.45 -7.28
C ASN A 174 41.15 -1.98 -8.27
N SER A 175 42.37 -1.70 -7.77
CA SER A 175 43.48 -1.15 -8.55
C SER A 175 43.97 -2.07 -9.69
N THR A 176 43.45 -3.30 -9.82
CA THR A 176 43.82 -4.26 -10.86
C THR A 176 42.89 -4.23 -12.08
N THR A 177 41.62 -3.79 -11.95
CA THR A 177 40.59 -3.84 -13.02
C THR A 177 40.04 -2.47 -13.46
N GLY A 178 40.31 -1.40 -12.71
CA GLY A 178 39.89 -0.04 -13.09
C GLY A 178 38.38 0.20 -13.07
N THR A 179 37.62 -0.65 -12.39
CA THR A 179 36.16 -0.56 -12.26
C THR A 179 35.74 -0.24 -10.83
N VAL A 180 34.70 0.59 -10.69
CA VAL A 180 34.05 0.86 -9.40
C VAL A 180 32.98 -0.21 -9.21
N GLU A 181 33.29 -1.27 -8.47
CA GLU A 181 32.32 -2.30 -8.13
C GLU A 181 31.51 -1.88 -6.90
N LEU A 182 30.25 -1.52 -7.13
CA LEU A 182 29.26 -1.33 -6.06
C LEU A 182 28.78 -2.70 -5.60
N ASN A 183 29.50 -3.28 -4.62
CA ASN A 183 29.13 -4.48 -3.85
C ASN A 183 28.73 -5.71 -4.69
N GLY A 184 29.75 -6.47 -5.10
CA GLY A 184 29.80 -7.92 -4.95
C GLY A 184 29.00 -8.77 -5.93
N HIS A 185 29.73 -9.51 -6.78
CA HIS A 185 29.57 -10.97 -6.70
C HIS A 185 29.96 -11.46 -5.30
#